data_AF-A0A4R6S9W3-F1
#
_entry.id   AF-A0A4R6S9W3-F1
#
_cell.length_a   1.000
_cell.length_b   1.000
_cell.length_c   1.000
_cell.angle_alpha   90.00
_cell.angle_beta   90.00
_cell.angle_gamma   90.00
#
_symmetry.space_group_name_H-M   'P 1'
#
loop_
_entity.id
_entity.type
_entity.pdbx_description
1 polymer ?
#
loop_
_entity_poly.entity_id
_entity_poly.type
_entity_poly.pdbx_seq_one_letter_code
_entity_poly.pdbx_strand_id
1 'polypeptide(L)'
;MRQSGSRLLAESVPADNGSVLALDLTVNGTVATGTWSERTATDGYYRGAVYHGAIQLVIDPMGKAMSGKWIGFDRQFNVNSDVWELRWVEKANSMNTIRGYHGKA
;
A
#
# COMPACT_ATOMS: atom_id res chain seq x y z
N MET A 1 -4.07 -3.11 8.00
CA MET A 1 -4.21 -1.63 8.08
C MET A 1 -4.59 -1.24 9.51
N ARG A 2 -3.96 -0.21 10.07
CA ARG A 2 -4.19 0.31 11.42
C ARG A 2 -4.34 1.83 11.35
N GLN A 3 -5.29 2.39 12.10
CA GLN A 3 -5.52 3.83 12.17
C GLN A 3 -5.36 4.32 13.61
N SER A 4 -4.68 5.46 13.79
CA SER A 4 -4.54 6.16 15.07
C SER A 4 -4.72 7.65 14.84
N GLY A 5 -5.85 8.20 15.33
CA GLY A 5 -6.26 9.56 15.01
C GLY A 5 -6.42 9.75 13.48
N SER A 6 -5.74 10.77 12.94
CA SER A 6 -5.67 11.03 11.51
C SER A 6 -4.66 10.18 10.76
N ARG A 7 -3.78 9.44 11.43
CA ARG A 7 -2.74 8.65 10.77
C ARG A 7 -3.23 7.24 10.44
N LEU A 8 -3.01 6.81 9.20
CA LEU A 8 -3.34 5.48 8.68
C LEU A 8 -2.04 4.81 8.21
N LEU A 9 -1.75 3.64 8.78
CA LEU A 9 -0.61 2.80 8.43
C LEU A 9 -1.12 1.50 7.82
N ALA A 10 -0.61 1.12 6.65
CA ALA A 10 -0.93 -0.14 6.02
C ALA A 10 0.34 -0.84 5.55
N GLU A 11 0.32 -2.16 5.59
CA GLU A 11 1.37 -3.02 5.06
C GLU A 11 0.67 -4.12 4.26
N SER A 12 1.24 -4.48 3.11
CA SER A 12 0.79 -5.65 2.36
C SER A 12 1.18 -6.92 3.10
N VAL A 13 0.47 -8.00 2.82
CA VAL A 13 1.03 -9.33 3.03
C VAL A 13 2.24 -9.46 2.08
N PRO A 14 3.32 -10.16 2.45
CA PRO A 14 4.41 -10.43 1.53
C PRO A 14 3.86 -11.07 0.26
N ALA A 15 4.18 -10.49 -0.90
CA ALA A 15 3.88 -11.11 -2.18
C ALA A 15 4.76 -12.36 -2.37
N ASP A 16 4.43 -13.23 -3.34
CA ASP A 16 5.19 -14.46 -3.60
C ASP A 16 6.67 -14.20 -3.90
N ASN A 17 6.95 -13.01 -4.45
CA ASN A 17 8.29 -12.53 -4.71
C ASN A 17 8.98 -11.93 -3.48
N GLY A 18 8.41 -12.07 -2.28
CA GLY A 18 8.94 -11.55 -1.01
C GLY A 18 8.88 -10.03 -0.85
N SER A 19 8.32 -9.28 -1.80
CA SER A 19 8.15 -7.83 -1.66
C SER A 19 7.15 -7.49 -0.56
N VAL A 20 7.45 -6.41 0.17
CA VAL A 20 6.54 -5.82 1.17
C VAL A 20 6.30 -4.36 0.84
N LEU A 21 5.04 -4.02 0.64
CA LEU A 21 4.58 -2.66 0.45
C LEU A 21 4.10 -2.09 1.79
N ALA A 22 4.46 -0.84 2.08
CA ALA A 22 3.96 -0.07 3.21
C ALA A 22 3.39 1.27 2.76
N LEU A 23 2.37 1.73 3.48
CA LEU A 23 1.72 3.03 3.33
C LEU A 23 1.70 3.75 4.68
N ASP A 24 2.03 5.04 4.65
CA ASP A 24 1.89 5.94 5.78
C ASP A 24 1.17 7.21 5.34
N LEU A 25 -0.11 7.31 5.73
CA LEU A 25 -1.02 8.33 5.27
C LEU A 25 -1.53 9.17 6.44
N THR A 26 -1.79 10.44 6.18
CA THR A 26 -2.59 11.32 7.03
C THR A 26 -3.93 11.60 6.36
N VAL A 27 -5.01 11.41 7.09
CA VAL A 27 -6.38 11.64 6.67
C VAL A 27 -6.83 13.02 7.13
N ASN A 28 -7.32 13.83 6.19
CA ASN A 28 -7.98 15.11 6.45
C ASN A 28 -9.28 15.18 5.63
N GLY A 29 -10.42 15.10 6.34
CA GLY A 29 -11.72 14.98 5.69
C GLY A 29 -11.81 13.73 4.82
N THR A 30 -12.10 13.91 3.55
CA THR A 30 -12.21 12.84 2.55
C THR A 30 -10.92 12.62 1.76
N VAL A 31 -9.79 13.17 2.19
CA VAL A 31 -8.50 13.03 1.51
C VAL A 31 -7.49 12.33 2.42
N ALA A 32 -6.80 11.33 1.89
CA ALA A 32 -5.67 10.67 2.54
C ALA A 32 -4.40 10.92 1.72
N THR A 33 -3.40 11.54 2.33
CA THR A 33 -2.14 11.91 1.67
C THR A 33 -0.97 11.39 2.47
N GLY A 34 0.09 10.92 1.81
CA GLY A 34 1.30 10.49 2.50
C GLY A 34 2.30 9.83 1.57
N THR A 35 2.96 8.78 2.07
CA THR A 35 4.02 8.07 1.36
C THR A 35 3.73 6.60 1.20
N TRP A 36 4.29 6.02 0.14
CA TRP A 36 4.36 4.59 -0.06
C TRP A 36 5.83 4.16 -0.14
N SER A 37 6.12 2.92 0.26
CA SER A 37 7.42 2.30 0.05
C SER A 37 7.27 0.81 -0.22
N GLU A 38 8.02 0.30 -1.19
CA GLU A 38 8.12 -1.13 -1.47
C GLU A 38 9.56 -1.60 -1.26
N ARG A 39 9.75 -2.58 -0.38
CA ARG A 39 11.01 -3.29 -0.25
C ARG A 39 10.92 -4.59 -1.03
N THR A 40 11.74 -4.71 -2.07
CA THR A 40 11.85 -5.93 -2.87
C THR A 40 12.49 -7.09 -2.09
N ALA A 41 12.30 -8.33 -2.53
CA ALA A 41 12.99 -9.48 -1.95
C ALA A 41 14.51 -9.32 -1.92
N THR A 42 15.13 -9.77 -0.83
CA THR A 42 16.58 -9.76 -0.64
C THR A 42 17.31 -10.78 -1.51
N ASP A 43 16.64 -11.87 -1.88
CA ASP A 43 17.12 -12.96 -2.75
C ASP A 43 16.67 -12.80 -4.22
N GLY A 44 15.85 -11.78 -4.52
CA GLY A 44 15.34 -11.50 -5.86
C GLY A 44 16.25 -10.64 -6.74
N TYR A 45 15.84 -10.43 -7.98
CA TYR A 45 16.55 -9.62 -8.99
C TYR A 45 16.92 -8.21 -8.49
N TYR A 46 16.09 -7.62 -7.65
CA TYR A 46 16.28 -6.27 -7.09
C TYR A 46 17.03 -6.24 -5.74
N ARG A 47 17.42 -7.40 -5.19
CA ARG A 47 18.32 -7.56 -4.03
C ARG A 47 18.00 -6.65 -2.83
N GLY A 48 16.73 -6.49 -2.49
CA GLY A 48 16.33 -5.67 -1.34
C GLY A 48 16.28 -4.16 -1.60
N ALA A 49 16.28 -3.71 -2.86
CA ALA A 49 16.04 -2.31 -3.20
C ALA A 49 14.73 -1.81 -2.59
N VAL A 50 14.75 -0.55 -2.17
CA VAL A 50 13.60 0.15 -1.58
C VAL A 50 13.16 1.24 -2.54
N TYR A 51 11.99 1.05 -3.14
CA TYR A 51 11.29 2.09 -3.89
C TYR A 51 10.35 2.84 -2.98
N HIS A 52 10.15 4.12 -3.24
CA HIS A 52 9.25 4.95 -2.44
C HIS A 52 8.79 6.17 -3.21
N GLY A 53 7.77 6.82 -2.65
CA GLY A 53 7.32 8.11 -3.14
C GLY A 53 6.09 8.62 -2.42
N ALA A 54 5.39 9.55 -3.04
CA ALA A 54 4.20 10.19 -2.48
C ALA A 54 2.92 9.61 -3.09
N ILE A 55 1.83 9.72 -2.33
CA ILE A 55 0.52 9.24 -2.74
C ILE A 55 -0.56 10.15 -2.18
N GLN A 56 -1.60 10.40 -2.98
CA GLN A 56 -2.81 11.09 -2.56
C GLN A 56 -4.03 10.34 -3.05
N LEU A 57 -4.96 10.10 -2.14
CA LEU A 57 -6.17 9.33 -2.34
C LEU A 57 -7.39 10.11 -1.86
N VAL A 58 -8.50 9.93 -2.55
CA VAL A 58 -9.83 10.40 -2.13
C VAL A 58 -10.60 9.20 -1.57
N ILE A 59 -11.12 9.37 -0.37
CA ILE A 59 -11.92 8.37 0.35
C ILE A 59 -13.36 8.46 -0.15
N ASP A 60 -13.94 7.31 -0.50
CA ASP A 60 -15.35 7.27 -0.88
C ASP A 60 -16.27 7.60 0.32
N PRO A 61 -17.50 8.07 0.09
CA PRO A 61 -18.41 8.46 1.18
C PRO A 61 -18.72 7.32 2.17
N MET A 62 -18.56 6.07 1.74
CA MET A 62 -18.82 4.88 2.55
C MET A 62 -17.58 4.43 3.35
N GLY A 63 -16.41 5.03 3.14
CA GLY A 63 -15.14 4.62 3.73
C GLY A 63 -14.69 3.21 3.34
N LYS A 64 -15.19 2.67 2.23
CA LYS A 64 -14.89 1.32 1.73
C LYS A 64 -13.88 1.31 0.59
N ALA A 65 -13.60 2.45 -0.02
CA ALA A 65 -12.61 2.55 -1.07
C ALA A 65 -11.85 3.87 -0.98
N MET A 66 -10.62 3.86 -1.47
CA MET A 66 -9.81 5.05 -1.69
C MET A 66 -9.18 4.96 -3.08
N SER A 67 -9.30 6.03 -3.88
CA SER A 67 -8.71 6.08 -5.21
C SER A 67 -7.94 7.37 -5.42
N GLY A 68 -6.87 7.31 -6.22
CA GLY A 68 -6.04 8.48 -6.48
C GLY A 68 -4.83 8.15 -7.31
N LYS A 69 -3.71 8.81 -7.02
CA LYS A 69 -2.46 8.62 -7.76
C LYS A 69 -1.27 8.54 -6.83
N TRP A 70 -0.26 7.82 -7.28
CA TRP A 70 1.07 7.80 -6.68
C TRP A 70 2.09 8.46 -7.62
N ILE A 71 3.20 8.89 -7.05
CA ILE A 71 4.42 9.29 -7.77
C ILE A 71 5.61 8.62 -7.08
N GLY A 72 6.59 8.20 -7.86
CA GLY A 72 7.82 7.55 -7.39
C GLY A 72 8.82 7.42 -8.52
N PHE A 73 9.81 6.55 -8.37
CA PHE A 73 10.87 6.39 -9.37
C PHE A 73 11.14 4.92 -9.71
N ASP A 74 11.63 4.66 -10.92
CA ASP A 74 12.07 3.32 -11.33
C ASP A 74 13.58 3.13 -11.11
N ARG A 75 14.09 1.94 -11.45
CA ARG A 75 15.52 1.60 -11.33
C ARG A 75 16.44 2.45 -12.22
N GLN A 76 15.91 3.14 -13.23
CA GLN A 76 16.61 4.09 -14.09
C GLN A 76 16.53 5.52 -13.52
N PHE A 77 15.92 5.71 -12.35
CA PHE A 77 15.63 7.00 -11.73
C PHE A 77 14.68 7.88 -12.55
N ASN A 78 13.88 7.31 -13.47
CA ASN A 78 12.79 8.05 -14.07
C ASN A 78 11.66 8.19 -13.06
N VAL A 79 11.09 9.39 -12.96
CA VAL A 79 9.93 9.66 -12.11
C VAL A 79 8.67 9.21 -12.86
N ASN A 80 7.92 8.32 -12.23
CA ASN A 80 6.69 7.74 -12.78
C ASN A 80 5.51 8.02 -11.85
N SER A 81 4.31 8.03 -12.41
CA SER A 81 3.05 8.18 -11.66
C SER A 81 1.97 7.36 -12.31
N ASP A 82 1.12 6.72 -11.51
CA ASP A 82 -0.07 6.03 -12.01
C ASP A 82 -1.22 6.07 -11.00
N VAL A 83 -2.36 5.52 -11.39
CA VAL A 83 -3.54 5.35 -10.56
C VAL A 83 -3.24 4.37 -9.43
N TRP A 84 -3.81 4.66 -8.26
CA TRP A 84 -3.85 3.76 -7.12
C TRP A 84 -5.28 3.54 -6.68
N GLU A 85 -5.65 2.30 -6.38
CA GLU A 85 -6.91 1.95 -5.73
C GLU A 85 -6.70 1.08 -4.49
N LEU A 86 -7.37 1.41 -3.40
CA LEU A 86 -7.51 0.59 -2.21
C LEU A 86 -8.98 0.26 -2.02
N ARG A 87 -9.29 -1.01 -1.83
CA ARG A 87 -10.66 -1.48 -1.57
C ARG A 87 -10.67 -2.29 -0.28
N TRP A 88 -11.65 -2.00 0.55
CA TRP A 88 -11.92 -2.79 1.73
C TRP A 88 -12.57 -4.12 1.29
N VAL A 89 -11.95 -5.24 1.68
CA VAL A 89 -12.43 -6.59 1.32
C VAL A 89 -13.20 -7.22 2.47
N GLU A 90 -12.59 -7.32 3.65
CA GLU A 90 -13.20 -7.97 4.81
C GLU A 90 -12.68 -7.40 6.14
N LYS A 91 -13.43 -7.62 7.23
CA LYS A 91 -12.98 -7.29 8.59
C LYS A 91 -12.05 -8.42 9.05
N ALA A 92 -10.87 -8.08 9.54
CA ALA A 92 -9.98 -9.04 10.18
C ALA A 92 -10.61 -9.52 11.50
N ASN A 93 -11.45 -10.56 11.44
CA ASN A 93 -12.02 -11.22 12.62
C ASN A 93 -11.59 -12.68 12.78
N SER A 94 -10.66 -13.17 11.95
CA SER A 94 -10.07 -14.49 12.19
C SER A 94 -8.67 -14.59 11.56
N MET A 95 -7.75 -15.34 12.19
CA MET A 95 -6.45 -15.69 11.60
C MET A 95 -6.59 -16.41 10.24
N ASN A 96 -7.79 -16.84 9.85
CA ASN A 96 -8.08 -17.45 8.55
C ASN A 96 -8.06 -16.46 7.38
N THR A 97 -8.41 -15.18 7.61
CA THR A 97 -8.36 -14.12 6.58
C THR A 97 -6.93 -13.89 6.10
N ILE A 98 -5.97 -13.82 7.02
CA ILE A 98 -4.54 -13.67 6.68
C ILE A 98 -4.05 -14.90 5.90
N ARG A 99 -4.46 -16.10 6.29
CA ARG A 99 -4.14 -17.37 5.60
C ARG A 99 -4.77 -17.50 4.21
N GLY A 100 -5.95 -16.92 3.96
CA GLY A 100 -6.60 -16.94 2.65
C GLY A 100 -5.83 -16.18 1.57
N TYR A 101 -5.12 -15.12 1.94
CA TYR A 101 -4.24 -14.38 1.03
C TYR A 101 -2.89 -15.08 0.78
N HIS A 102 -2.48 -16.04 1.63
CA HIS A 102 -1.29 -16.86 1.41
C HIS A 102 -1.47 -17.95 0.33
N GLY A 103 -2.68 -18.13 -0.23
CA GLY A 103 -3.01 -19.26 -1.10
C GLY A 103 -3.71 -18.92 -2.41
N LYS A 104 -3.74 -17.64 -2.82
CA LYS A 104 -4.30 -17.22 -4.12
C LYS A 104 -3.37 -16.21 -4.80
N ALA A 105 -2.41 -16.76 -5.53
CA ALA A 105 -1.69 -16.13 -6.63
C ALA A 105 -1.40 -17.22 -7.67
#